data_AF-A0A0X3NXD2-F1
#
_entry.id   AF-A0A0X3NXD2-F1
#
_cell.length_a   1.000
_cell.length_b   1.000
_cell.length_c   1.000
_cell.angle_alpha   90.00
_cell.angle_beta   90.00
_cell.angle_gamma   90.00
#
_symmetry.space_group_name_H-M   'P 1'
#
loop_
_entity.id
_entity.type
_entity.pdbx_description
1 polymer ?
#
loop_
_entity_poly.entity_id
_entity_poly.type
_entity_poly.pdbx_seq_one_letter_code
_entity_poly.pdbx_strand_id
1 'polypeptide(L)'
;MYAKWKQEVGDPLLPHDWPPRARIGINGFGQITRLLVRCAIADKRGLDVVAINAPGITPEQLIYMIKYDSQYGPCPGVVSNKVEMIKPDKNTPPCLFIEVCGRKIAYFDKKCPNLIPWQWLNVEYVIETNPTVKTLGMAEAHLRGGRARKVIVTGDTVDIPVMIYPISYKSFQRGTSIISAGSPHAMALATILYLLHKQFGIRDCMTSITSSYIDTQRTVDGPCESEWRMGRGAFQSIIPMPCNSILQTVLQAIPRLRGKLSLTGFSVPTATGSVADLTCSFSNNVPSVKELVKALKEGNVLRNLENMHEKCQPGWLLQYWCPEEMDGLKKHLPKIECTVKTDPKPEFHLPTFSEDESPRQKPARQMVKKEPTSPRFFAEQAKERPTPVLEIWEEDHLGVSADVKAAPCMAILDANSCLAVDNGSLMKIISWYDKDMSYCLRIMDTIVFMRHIDHS
;
A
#
# COMPACT_ATOMS: atom_id res chain seq x y z
N MET A 1 26.11 -2.84 25.99
CA MET A 1 26.01 -3.88 24.95
C MET A 1 25.63 -3.27 23.58
N TYR A 2 24.61 -2.41 23.50
CA TYR A 2 24.26 -1.65 22.28
C TYR A 2 25.39 -0.72 21.77
N ALA A 3 26.13 -0.08 22.67
CA ALA A 3 27.27 0.77 22.31
C ALA A 3 28.47 0.01 21.69
N LYS A 4 28.66 -1.27 22.03
CA LYS A 4 29.73 -2.12 21.45
C LYS A 4 29.34 -2.63 20.06
N TRP A 5 28.07 -2.97 19.86
CA TRP A 5 27.53 -3.37 18.55
C TRP A 5 27.66 -2.25 17.50
N LYS A 6 27.50 -0.98 17.90
CA LYS A 6 27.68 0.19 17.00
C LYS A 6 29.12 0.38 16.49
N GLN A 7 30.13 -0.11 17.24
CA GLN A 7 31.55 0.03 16.86
C GLN A 7 32.04 -1.08 15.93
N GLU A 8 31.47 -2.28 15.99
CA GLU A 8 32.00 -3.46 15.30
C GLU A 8 31.47 -3.64 13.88
N VAL A 9 30.24 -3.18 13.59
CA VAL A 9 29.58 -3.48 12.32
C VAL A 9 29.63 -2.30 11.33
N GLY A 10 29.86 -1.07 11.82
CA GLY A 10 29.40 0.13 11.10
C GLY A 10 27.87 0.04 10.86
N ASP A 11 27.21 1.11 10.41
CA ASP A 11 25.89 0.93 9.78
C ASP A 11 26.20 0.61 8.31
N PRO A 12 26.11 -0.64 7.81
CA PRO A 12 26.69 -0.98 6.51
C PRO A 12 25.90 -0.39 5.33
N LEU A 13 24.84 0.40 5.59
CA LEU A 13 23.93 0.90 4.56
C LEU A 13 23.42 2.33 4.77
N LEU A 14 23.86 3.07 5.81
CA LEU A 14 23.42 4.46 6.01
C LEU A 14 24.56 5.35 6.52
N PRO A 15 24.83 6.50 5.88
CA PRO A 15 25.83 7.46 6.34
C PRO A 15 25.54 7.98 7.74
N HIS A 16 26.60 8.35 8.46
CA HIS A 16 26.56 8.89 9.83
C HIS A 16 25.69 10.16 9.97
N ASP A 17 25.42 10.85 8.86
CA ASP A 17 24.65 12.11 8.79
C ASP A 17 23.15 11.90 8.51
N TRP A 18 22.68 10.65 8.38
CA TRP A 18 21.25 10.35 8.31
C TRP A 18 20.58 10.64 9.66
N PRO A 19 19.45 11.39 9.71
CA PRO A 19 18.75 11.62 10.98
C PRO A 19 18.31 10.26 11.56
N PRO A 20 18.40 10.03 12.88
CA PRO A 20 18.21 8.71 13.49
C PRO A 20 16.90 8.04 13.02
N ARG A 21 16.95 6.75 12.63
CA ARG A 21 15.82 6.02 12.01
C ARG A 21 14.48 6.32 12.71
N ALA A 22 13.44 6.62 11.93
CA ALA A 22 12.10 6.85 12.45
C ALA A 22 11.60 5.56 13.11
N ARG A 23 11.42 5.59 14.43
CA ARG A 23 11.01 4.41 15.20
C ARG A 23 9.49 4.27 15.16
N ILE A 24 9.04 3.18 14.56
CA ILE A 24 7.63 2.89 14.31
C ILE A 24 7.17 1.79 15.26
N GLY A 25 6.08 2.05 15.97
CA GLY A 25 5.28 1.04 16.67
C GLY A 25 4.01 0.76 15.87
N ILE A 26 3.59 -0.49 15.80
CA ILE A 26 2.33 -0.86 15.15
C ILE A 26 1.37 -1.44 16.19
N ASN A 27 0.14 -0.94 16.23
CA ASN A 27 -0.93 -1.49 17.05
C ASN A 27 -1.95 -2.23 16.19
N GLY A 28 -2.25 -3.47 16.56
CA GLY A 28 -3.04 -4.40 15.75
C GLY A 28 -2.18 -5.31 14.87
N PHE A 29 -2.77 -6.40 14.38
CA PHE A 29 -2.06 -7.39 13.56
C PHE A 29 -2.98 -8.03 12.51
N GLY A 30 -3.66 -7.17 11.76
CA GLY A 30 -4.56 -7.56 10.68
C GLY A 30 -3.83 -7.81 9.35
N GLN A 31 -4.60 -7.89 8.26
CA GLN A 31 -4.05 -8.08 6.90
C GLN A 31 -3.06 -6.98 6.51
N ILE A 32 -3.46 -5.71 6.69
CA ILE A 32 -2.62 -4.54 6.38
C ILE A 32 -1.35 -4.54 7.22
N THR A 33 -1.43 -4.86 8.50
CA THR A 33 -0.26 -4.83 9.40
C THR A 33 0.84 -5.78 8.94
N ARG A 34 0.48 -7.02 8.57
CA ARG A 34 1.47 -8.01 8.13
C ARG A 34 2.22 -7.54 6.89
N LEU A 35 1.47 -6.99 5.93
CA LEU A 35 2.04 -6.47 4.70
C LEU A 35 2.88 -5.23 4.97
N LEU A 36 2.41 -4.32 5.81
CA LEU A 36 3.14 -3.12 6.22
C LEU A 36 4.49 -3.45 6.89
N VAL A 37 4.55 -4.47 7.74
CA VAL A 37 5.80 -4.95 8.33
C VAL A 37 6.75 -5.44 7.23
N ARG A 38 6.28 -6.23 6.26
CA ARG A 38 7.09 -6.68 5.12
C ARG A 38 7.61 -5.50 4.29
N CYS A 39 6.74 -4.53 3.99
CA CYS A 39 7.10 -3.32 3.27
C CYS A 39 8.16 -2.50 4.03
N ALA A 40 7.97 -2.28 5.34
CA ALA A 40 8.89 -1.51 6.16
C ALA A 40 10.26 -2.18 6.37
N ILE A 41 10.31 -3.52 6.36
CA ILE A 41 11.57 -4.27 6.41
C ILE A 41 12.35 -4.14 5.09
N ALA A 42 11.64 -4.15 3.96
CA ALA A 42 12.24 -3.92 2.64
C ALA A 42 12.63 -2.44 2.43
N ASP A 43 12.06 -1.53 3.23
CA ASP A 43 12.26 -0.10 3.12
C ASP A 43 13.66 0.35 3.55
N LYS A 44 14.26 1.25 2.76
CA LYS A 44 15.61 1.79 2.95
C LYS A 44 15.64 3.27 3.34
N ARG A 45 14.48 3.88 3.61
CA ARG A 45 14.35 5.33 3.91
C ARG A 45 14.51 5.65 5.40
N GLY A 46 15.06 4.71 6.18
CA GLY A 46 15.22 4.85 7.61
C GLY A 46 13.93 4.72 8.41
N LEU A 47 12.94 3.95 7.93
CA LEU A 47 11.77 3.54 8.69
C LEU A 47 12.07 2.23 9.44
N ASP A 48 12.01 2.27 10.77
CA ASP A 48 12.37 1.12 11.60
C ASP A 48 11.21 0.68 12.49
N VAL A 49 10.61 -0.46 12.17
CA VAL A 49 9.56 -1.08 13.00
C VAL A 49 10.22 -1.70 14.21
N VAL A 50 10.05 -1.05 15.37
CA VAL A 50 10.67 -1.48 16.63
C VAL A 50 9.73 -2.26 17.53
N ALA A 51 8.41 -2.15 17.30
CA ALA A 51 7.43 -2.83 18.13
C ALA A 51 6.12 -3.14 17.41
N ILE A 52 5.49 -4.25 17.80
CA ILE A 52 4.15 -4.65 17.39
C ILE A 52 3.35 -5.02 18.65
N ASN A 53 2.18 -4.41 18.82
CA ASN A 53 1.20 -4.84 19.81
C ASN A 53 0.09 -5.64 19.12
N ALA A 54 -0.02 -6.93 19.45
CA ALA A 54 -0.91 -7.86 18.77
C ALA A 54 -1.63 -8.73 19.80
N PRO A 55 -2.65 -8.20 20.50
CA PRO A 55 -3.23 -8.88 21.63
C PRO A 55 -3.93 -10.19 21.22
N GLY A 56 -3.66 -11.26 21.95
CA GLY A 56 -4.20 -12.59 21.69
C GLY A 56 -3.51 -13.41 20.59
N ILE A 57 -2.33 -12.99 20.11
CA ILE A 57 -1.56 -13.72 19.08
C ILE A 57 -0.19 -14.07 19.64
N THR A 58 0.23 -15.33 19.64
CA THR A 58 1.57 -15.66 20.16
C THR A 58 2.68 -15.13 19.23
N PRO A 59 3.89 -14.85 19.75
CA PRO A 59 5.01 -14.43 18.90
C PRO A 59 5.33 -15.41 17.76
N GLU A 60 5.18 -16.72 17.98
CA GLU A 60 5.40 -17.76 16.97
C GLU A 60 4.33 -17.70 15.87
N GLN A 61 3.06 -17.48 16.24
CA GLN A 61 1.97 -17.27 15.28
C GLN A 61 2.21 -16.01 14.46
N LEU A 62 2.64 -14.93 15.12
CA LEU A 62 3.00 -13.66 14.48
C LEU A 62 4.13 -13.88 13.46
N ILE A 63 5.22 -14.55 13.84
CA ILE A 63 6.33 -14.90 12.94
C ILE A 63 5.85 -15.72 11.74
N TYR A 64 5.04 -16.75 11.98
CA TYR A 64 4.48 -17.59 10.92
C TYR A 64 3.65 -16.78 9.92
N MET A 65 2.78 -15.90 10.41
CA MET A 65 1.92 -15.04 9.59
C MET A 65 2.72 -13.95 8.84
N ILE A 66 3.84 -13.47 9.37
CA ILE A 66 4.76 -12.63 8.61
C ILE A 66 5.46 -13.43 7.52
N LYS A 67 5.83 -14.69 7.79
CA LYS A 67 6.59 -15.53 6.86
C LYS A 67 5.80 -15.95 5.63
N TYR A 68 4.52 -16.29 5.79
CA TYR A 68 3.68 -16.83 4.71
C TYR A 68 2.44 -15.97 4.47
N ASP A 69 2.23 -15.55 3.22
CA ASP A 69 1.02 -14.85 2.78
C ASP A 69 0.48 -15.50 1.51
N SER A 70 -0.82 -15.81 1.49
CA SER A 70 -1.44 -16.50 0.36
C SER A 70 -1.58 -15.60 -0.88
N GLN A 71 -1.64 -14.29 -0.71
CA GLN A 71 -1.68 -13.33 -1.80
C GLN A 71 -0.24 -13.01 -2.23
N TYR A 72 0.58 -12.53 -1.32
CA TYR A 72 1.91 -12.00 -1.61
C TYR A 72 3.03 -13.00 -1.31
N GLY A 73 2.75 -14.31 -1.36
CA GLY A 73 3.75 -15.35 -1.21
C GLY A 73 4.58 -15.28 0.08
N PRO A 74 5.72 -16.00 0.13
CA PRO A 74 6.61 -15.96 1.27
C PRO A 74 7.33 -14.60 1.39
N CYS A 75 7.58 -14.16 2.62
CA CYS A 75 8.37 -12.96 2.88
C CYS A 75 9.80 -13.13 2.35
N PRO A 76 10.35 -12.16 1.59
CA PRO A 76 11.74 -12.20 1.18
C PRO A 76 12.66 -12.02 2.40
N GLY A 77 13.67 -12.87 2.50
CA GLY A 77 14.65 -12.86 3.60
C GLY A 77 14.42 -13.95 4.65
N VAL A 78 15.38 -14.06 5.58
CA VAL A 78 15.34 -15.07 6.65
C VAL A 78 14.53 -14.53 7.82
N VAL A 79 13.35 -15.09 8.03
CA VAL A 79 12.58 -14.86 9.26
C VAL A 79 12.97 -15.91 10.29
N SER A 80 13.47 -15.46 11.44
CA SER A 80 13.91 -16.32 12.53
C SER A 80 12.68 -16.75 13.34
N ASN A 81 12.62 -18.04 13.68
CA ASN A 81 11.59 -18.55 14.62
C ASN A 81 12.01 -18.34 16.08
N LYS A 82 13.12 -17.64 16.34
CA LYS A 82 13.61 -17.41 17.69
C LYS A 82 12.83 -16.29 18.35
N VAL A 83 12.36 -16.57 19.57
CA VAL A 83 11.74 -15.60 20.46
C VAL A 83 12.66 -15.42 21.66
N GLU A 84 13.17 -14.20 21.82
CA GLU A 84 14.02 -13.83 22.96
C GLU A 84 13.17 -13.17 24.03
N MET A 85 13.15 -13.74 25.24
CA MET A 85 12.51 -13.10 26.39
C MET A 85 13.50 -12.20 27.11
N ILE A 86 13.17 -10.93 27.29
CA ILE A 86 13.93 -10.06 28.19
C ILE A 86 13.29 -10.09 29.57
N LYS A 87 14.08 -10.53 30.57
CA LYS A 87 13.67 -10.45 31.98
C LYS A 87 13.57 -8.98 32.39
N PRO A 88 12.50 -8.58 33.11
CA PRO A 88 12.32 -7.20 33.51
C PRO A 88 13.47 -6.75 34.43
N ASP A 89 14.03 -5.57 34.17
CA ASP A 89 14.88 -4.84 35.11
C ASP A 89 14.13 -3.63 35.69
N LYS A 90 14.80 -2.79 36.50
CA LYS A 90 14.15 -1.61 37.12
C LYS A 90 13.58 -0.61 36.10
N ASN A 91 14.02 -0.63 34.83
CA ASN A 91 13.69 0.35 33.80
C ASN A 91 13.05 -0.26 32.53
N THR A 92 12.95 -1.58 32.43
CA THR A 92 12.46 -2.30 31.24
C THR A 92 11.27 -3.17 31.59
N PRO A 93 10.10 -2.98 30.94
CA PRO A 93 8.97 -3.88 31.12
C PRO A 93 9.32 -5.26 30.55
N PRO A 94 8.70 -6.34 31.06
CA PRO A 94 8.85 -7.64 30.45
C PRO A 94 8.31 -7.58 29.01
N CYS A 95 9.13 -7.94 28.04
CA CYS A 95 8.75 -7.97 26.64
C CYS A 95 9.45 -9.11 25.91
N LEU A 96 8.79 -9.60 24.87
CA LEU A 96 9.32 -10.61 23.98
C LEU A 96 9.89 -9.91 22.76
N PHE A 97 11.03 -10.38 22.26
CA PHE A 97 11.58 -9.96 20.98
C PHE A 97 11.46 -11.08 19.98
N ILE A 98 10.99 -10.72 18.80
CA ILE A 98 11.05 -11.55 17.61
C ILE A 98 12.13 -11.00 16.68
N GLU A 99 12.68 -11.87 15.84
CA GLU A 99 13.64 -11.47 14.82
C GLU A 99 13.06 -11.72 13.43
N VAL A 100 12.90 -10.64 12.66
CA VAL A 100 12.36 -10.69 11.30
C VAL A 100 13.39 -10.10 10.34
N CYS A 101 13.93 -10.92 9.43
CA CYS A 101 14.95 -10.51 8.46
C CYS A 101 16.15 -9.80 9.11
N GLY A 102 16.62 -10.33 10.25
CA GLY A 102 17.73 -9.76 11.03
C GLY A 102 17.37 -8.53 11.89
N ARG A 103 16.11 -8.04 11.84
CA ARG A 103 15.64 -6.94 12.69
C ARG A 103 14.97 -7.48 13.96
N LYS A 104 15.39 -6.98 15.12
CA LYS A 104 14.75 -7.28 16.41
C LYS A 104 13.55 -6.37 16.63
N ILE A 105 12.37 -6.97 16.80
CA ILE A 105 11.09 -6.27 16.98
C ILE A 105 10.50 -6.69 18.32
N ALA A 106 10.12 -5.73 19.16
CA ALA A 106 9.43 -6.01 20.41
C ALA A 106 7.98 -6.41 20.16
N TYR A 107 7.49 -7.39 20.92
CA TYR A 107 6.12 -7.84 20.91
C TYR A 107 5.42 -7.46 22.22
N PHE A 108 4.19 -6.96 22.10
CA PHE A 108 3.30 -6.65 23.22
C PHE A 108 1.93 -7.29 23.05
N ASP A 109 1.33 -7.66 24.19
CA ASP A 109 -0.04 -8.17 24.31
C ASP A 109 -0.82 -7.27 25.29
N LYS A 110 -1.17 -6.07 24.84
CA LYS A 110 -1.96 -5.11 25.63
C LYS A 110 -3.26 -4.81 24.90
N LYS A 111 -4.37 -5.02 25.60
CA LYS A 111 -5.72 -4.72 25.09
C LYS A 111 -5.97 -3.22 24.96
N CYS A 112 -5.42 -2.42 25.87
CA CYS A 112 -5.65 -0.98 25.91
C CYS A 112 -4.42 -0.22 25.37
N PRO A 113 -4.60 0.70 24.40
CA PRO A 113 -3.51 1.48 23.82
C PRO A 113 -2.62 2.25 24.80
N ASN A 114 -3.21 2.75 25.88
CA ASN A 114 -2.52 3.50 26.93
C ASN A 114 -1.59 2.65 27.80
N LEU A 115 -1.70 1.31 27.76
CA LEU A 115 -0.84 0.39 28.50
C LEU A 115 0.35 -0.10 27.68
N ILE A 116 0.44 0.28 26.40
CA ILE A 116 1.54 -0.13 25.53
C ILE A 116 2.74 0.78 25.81
N PRO A 117 3.90 0.25 26.21
CA PRO A 117 5.04 1.04 26.67
C PRO A 117 5.88 1.60 25.50
N TRP A 118 5.27 2.41 24.62
CA TRP A 118 5.94 2.98 23.43
C TRP A 118 7.20 3.79 23.79
N GLN A 119 7.16 4.52 24.91
CA GLN A 119 8.28 5.31 25.39
C GLN A 119 9.56 4.48 25.58
N TRP A 120 9.44 3.24 26.05
CA TRP A 120 10.59 2.39 26.34
C TRP A 120 11.43 2.13 25.08
N LEU A 121 10.76 2.11 23.93
CA LEU A 121 11.39 1.93 22.62
C LEU A 121 11.54 3.25 21.86
N ASN A 122 11.34 4.41 22.50
CA ASN A 122 11.39 5.72 21.86
C ASN A 122 10.57 5.76 20.54
N VAL A 123 9.40 5.12 20.53
CA VAL A 123 8.55 5.10 19.33
C VAL A 123 8.07 6.52 19.04
N GLU A 124 8.35 6.98 17.83
CA GLU A 124 7.96 8.30 17.34
C GLU A 124 6.58 8.23 16.69
N TYR A 125 6.37 7.26 15.81
CA TYR A 125 5.15 7.09 15.04
C TYR A 125 4.47 5.78 15.43
N VAL A 126 3.20 5.86 15.83
CA VAL A 126 2.34 4.70 15.99
C VAL A 126 1.44 4.57 14.77
N ILE A 127 1.40 3.38 14.17
CA ILE A 127 0.42 3.03 13.15
C ILE A 127 -0.67 2.21 13.82
N GLU A 128 -1.85 2.80 13.95
CA GLU A 128 -3.03 2.16 14.54
C GLU A 128 -3.82 1.47 13.44
N THR A 129 -3.86 0.14 13.49
CA THR A 129 -4.53 -0.72 12.51
C THR A 129 -5.76 -1.43 13.05
N ASN A 130 -6.09 -1.24 14.33
CA ASN A 130 -7.28 -1.80 14.93
C ASN A 130 -8.54 -1.06 14.43
N PRO A 131 -9.47 -1.73 13.73
CA PRO A 131 -10.65 -1.11 13.14
C PRO A 131 -11.64 -0.54 14.18
N THR A 132 -11.47 -0.87 15.47
CA THR A 132 -12.29 -0.33 16.55
C THR A 132 -11.92 1.11 16.91
N VAL A 133 -10.69 1.56 16.63
CA VAL A 133 -10.23 2.92 16.94
C VAL A 133 -10.67 3.88 15.84
N LYS A 134 -11.83 4.53 16.05
CA LYS A 134 -12.45 5.42 15.05
C LYS A 134 -12.54 6.88 15.47
N THR A 135 -12.21 7.19 16.72
CA THR A 135 -12.34 8.54 17.29
C THR A 135 -11.02 9.08 17.81
N LEU A 136 -10.89 10.40 17.85
CA LEU A 136 -9.70 11.11 18.31
C LEU A 136 -9.36 10.71 19.75
N GLY A 137 -10.35 10.67 20.63
CA GLY A 137 -10.15 10.30 22.04
C GLY A 137 -9.59 8.88 22.22
N MET A 138 -9.97 7.92 21.36
CA MET A 138 -9.42 6.57 21.38
C MET A 138 -7.97 6.54 20.90
N ALA A 139 -7.65 7.28 19.83
CA ALA A 139 -6.29 7.36 19.30
C ALA A 139 -5.33 8.11 20.25
N GLU A 140 -5.81 9.11 20.98
CA GLU A 140 -5.05 9.86 21.99
C GLU A 140 -4.50 8.99 23.12
N ALA A 141 -5.09 7.81 23.35
CA ALA A 141 -4.59 6.87 24.35
C ALA A 141 -3.13 6.43 24.08
N HIS A 142 -2.71 6.37 22.82
CA HIS A 142 -1.31 6.11 22.44
C HIS A 142 -0.36 7.24 22.86
N LEU A 143 -0.82 8.49 22.82
CA LEU A 143 -0.04 9.66 23.22
C LEU A 143 0.05 9.75 24.74
N ARG A 144 -1.09 9.66 25.43
CA ARG A 144 -1.16 9.87 26.89
C ARG A 144 -0.49 8.74 27.68
N GLY A 145 -0.81 7.49 27.33
CA GLY A 145 -0.35 6.33 28.10
C GLY A 145 0.94 5.72 27.56
N GLY A 146 1.07 5.64 26.24
CA GLY A 146 2.28 5.09 25.63
C GLY A 146 3.39 6.12 25.40
N ARG A 147 3.07 7.42 25.40
CA ARG A 147 4.02 8.53 25.11
C ARG A 147 4.67 8.43 23.73
N ALA A 148 3.92 7.91 22.75
CA ALA A 148 4.26 8.09 21.34
C ALA A 148 4.16 9.59 20.96
N ARG A 149 4.85 10.02 19.90
CA ARG A 149 4.80 11.41 19.45
C ARG A 149 3.67 11.66 18.46
N LYS A 150 3.46 10.72 17.53
CA LYS A 150 2.48 10.81 16.45
C LYS A 150 1.70 9.51 16.33
N VAL A 151 0.44 9.60 15.90
CA VAL A 151 -0.44 8.47 15.64
C VAL A 151 -1.04 8.60 14.25
N ILE A 152 -0.94 7.55 13.44
CA ILE A 152 -1.54 7.42 12.13
C ILE A 152 -2.57 6.30 12.22
N VAL A 153 -3.85 6.67 12.18
CA VAL A 153 -4.95 5.71 12.18
C VAL A 153 -5.24 5.27 10.75
N THR A 154 -5.19 3.97 10.51
CA THR A 154 -5.59 3.38 9.23
C THR A 154 -7.09 3.14 9.22
N GLY A 155 -7.78 3.48 8.14
CA GLY A 155 -9.23 3.35 8.02
C GLY A 155 -9.98 4.67 8.18
N ASP A 156 -11.28 4.62 7.89
CA ASP A 156 -12.16 5.78 7.93
C ASP A 156 -12.61 6.09 9.37
N THR A 157 -12.53 7.36 9.74
CA THR A 157 -12.72 7.83 11.13
C THR A 157 -13.82 8.88 11.20
N VAL A 158 -14.29 9.19 12.42
CA VAL A 158 -15.41 10.11 12.62
C VAL A 158 -14.93 11.56 12.73
N ASP A 159 -13.93 11.81 13.58
CA ASP A 159 -13.50 13.13 14.01
C ASP A 159 -11.98 13.35 13.90
N ILE A 160 -11.22 12.35 13.43
CA ILE A 160 -9.77 12.47 13.27
C ILE A 160 -9.47 13.19 11.95
N PRO A 161 -8.58 14.21 11.94
CA PRO A 161 -8.19 14.90 10.72
C PRO A 161 -7.65 13.94 9.65
N VAL A 162 -8.29 13.93 8.48
CA VAL A 162 -7.87 13.08 7.36
C VAL A 162 -6.71 13.70 6.61
N MET A 163 -5.66 12.90 6.38
CA MET A 163 -4.54 13.20 5.49
C MET A 163 -4.27 11.99 4.59
N ILE A 164 -4.83 12.04 3.39
CA ILE A 164 -4.49 11.14 2.29
C ILE A 164 -3.31 11.74 1.53
N TYR A 165 -2.11 11.19 1.73
CA TYR A 165 -0.92 11.58 0.97
C TYR A 165 -0.94 10.93 -0.42
N PRO A 166 -0.61 11.64 -1.53
CA PRO A 166 -0.24 13.05 -1.68
C PRO A 166 -1.43 14.00 -1.98
N ILE A 167 -2.67 13.58 -1.78
CA ILE A 167 -3.87 14.29 -2.25
C ILE A 167 -4.25 15.49 -1.36
N SER A 168 -4.28 15.27 -0.05
CA SER A 168 -4.74 16.24 0.95
C SER A 168 -3.62 16.70 1.90
N TYR A 169 -2.36 16.38 1.59
CA TYR A 169 -1.20 16.70 2.43
C TYR A 169 -1.10 18.16 2.88
N LYS A 170 -1.63 19.12 2.10
CA LYS A 170 -1.60 20.56 2.44
C LYS A 170 -2.46 20.93 3.66
N SER A 171 -3.42 20.10 4.05
CA SER A 171 -4.19 20.31 5.27
C SER A 171 -3.39 19.99 6.53
N PHE A 172 -2.27 19.28 6.40
CA PHE A 172 -1.42 18.93 7.51
C PHE A 172 -0.62 20.13 8.00
N GLN A 173 -0.73 20.40 9.30
CA GLN A 173 0.01 21.46 9.96
C GLN A 173 1.09 20.83 10.86
N ARG A 174 2.22 21.52 10.96
CA ARG A 174 3.27 21.14 11.92
C ARG A 174 2.68 21.12 13.33
N GLY A 175 2.99 20.06 14.09
CA GLY A 175 2.42 19.86 15.42
C GLY A 175 1.15 19.01 15.47
N THR A 176 0.49 18.74 14.33
CA THR A 176 -0.61 17.76 14.29
C THR A 176 -0.07 16.40 14.72
N SER A 177 -0.63 15.87 15.81
CA SER A 177 -0.15 14.66 16.45
C SER A 177 -0.91 13.40 16.03
N ILE A 178 -2.16 13.54 15.59
CA ILE A 178 -3.01 12.42 15.19
C ILE A 178 -3.62 12.73 13.83
N ILE A 179 -3.51 11.79 12.91
CA ILE A 179 -4.16 11.84 11.61
C ILE A 179 -4.84 10.50 11.29
N SER A 180 -5.82 10.55 10.39
CA SER A 180 -6.34 9.37 9.69
C SER A 180 -5.80 9.34 8.27
N ALA A 181 -5.25 8.20 7.84
CA ALA A 181 -4.83 8.00 6.46
C ALA A 181 -6.00 7.57 5.54
N GLY A 182 -7.24 7.53 6.06
CA GLY A 182 -8.41 6.99 5.36
C GLY A 182 -8.33 5.49 5.13
N SER A 183 -9.35 4.90 4.52
CA SER A 183 -9.30 3.51 4.03
C SER A 183 -8.57 3.37 2.68
N PRO A 184 -8.14 2.16 2.29
CA PRO A 184 -7.59 1.92 0.95
C PRO A 184 -8.52 2.38 -0.19
N HIS A 185 -9.82 2.14 -0.03
CA HIS A 185 -10.84 2.57 -0.98
C HIS A 185 -10.92 4.10 -1.07
N ALA A 186 -10.92 4.79 0.07
CA ALA A 186 -10.93 6.25 0.10
C ALA A 186 -9.67 6.83 -0.56
N MET A 187 -8.50 6.23 -0.32
CA MET A 187 -7.23 6.66 -0.89
C MET A 187 -7.20 6.52 -2.41
N ALA A 188 -7.55 5.35 -2.95
CA ALA A 188 -7.58 5.13 -4.39
C ALA A 188 -8.62 6.03 -5.08
N LEU A 189 -9.83 6.12 -4.51
CA LEU A 189 -10.91 6.95 -5.04
C LEU A 189 -10.56 8.44 -5.00
N ALA A 190 -9.99 8.93 -3.89
CA ALA A 190 -9.55 10.32 -3.78
C ALA A 190 -8.46 10.65 -4.82
N THR A 191 -7.58 9.70 -5.14
CA THR A 191 -6.52 9.91 -6.14
C THR A 191 -7.10 10.22 -7.52
N ILE A 192 -7.96 9.35 -8.03
CA ILE A 192 -8.54 9.55 -9.36
C ILE A 192 -9.48 10.77 -9.40
N LEU A 193 -10.32 10.96 -8.38
CA LEU A 193 -11.22 12.12 -8.29
C LEU A 193 -10.47 13.44 -8.21
N TYR A 194 -9.35 13.50 -7.47
CA TYR A 194 -8.55 14.70 -7.36
C TYR A 194 -7.97 15.10 -8.72
N LEU A 195 -7.38 14.15 -9.44
CA LEU A 195 -6.81 14.37 -10.77
C LEU A 195 -7.89 14.87 -11.75
N LEU A 196 -9.00 14.15 -11.84
CA LEU A 196 -10.12 14.51 -12.72
C LEU A 196 -10.73 15.87 -12.36
N HIS A 197 -10.95 16.15 -11.08
CA HIS A 197 -11.53 17.43 -10.66
C HIS A 197 -10.60 18.61 -10.88
N LYS A 198 -9.29 18.45 -10.60
CA LYS A 198 -8.32 19.53 -10.80
C LYS A 198 -8.09 19.85 -12.27
N GLN A 199 -8.13 18.85 -13.15
CA GLN A 199 -7.87 19.02 -14.57
C GLN A 199 -9.13 19.44 -15.37
N PHE A 200 -10.28 18.85 -15.06
CA PHE A 200 -11.49 18.98 -15.90
C PHE A 200 -12.70 19.59 -15.17
N GLY A 201 -12.65 19.66 -13.84
CA GLY A 201 -13.73 20.22 -13.02
C GLY A 201 -14.99 19.36 -13.04
N ILE A 202 -15.06 18.34 -12.18
CA ILE A 202 -16.25 17.49 -12.01
C ILE A 202 -17.48 18.35 -11.65
N ARG A 203 -18.56 18.20 -12.41
CA ARG A 203 -19.90 18.73 -12.13
C ARG A 203 -20.67 17.76 -11.25
N ASP A 204 -20.91 16.56 -11.78
CA ASP A 204 -21.60 15.47 -11.10
C ASP A 204 -20.84 14.16 -11.33
N CYS A 205 -20.81 13.28 -10.32
CA CYS A 205 -20.16 11.98 -10.41
C CYS A 205 -20.93 10.93 -9.59
N MET A 206 -21.32 9.85 -10.26
CA MET A 206 -21.81 8.63 -9.62
C MET A 206 -20.70 7.60 -9.65
N THR A 207 -20.36 7.04 -8.51
CA THR A 207 -19.25 6.09 -8.37
C THR A 207 -19.74 4.77 -7.77
N SER A 208 -19.25 3.66 -8.31
CA SER A 208 -19.34 2.34 -7.71
C SER A 208 -17.95 1.76 -7.48
N ILE A 209 -17.72 1.19 -6.31
CA ILE A 209 -16.51 0.43 -6.01
C ILE A 209 -16.85 -1.05 -6.03
N THR A 210 -16.14 -1.83 -6.85
CA THR A 210 -16.17 -3.29 -6.80
C THR A 210 -14.88 -3.76 -6.16
N SER A 211 -14.98 -4.33 -4.96
CA SER A 211 -13.84 -4.72 -4.13
C SER A 211 -13.78 -6.21 -3.91
N SER A 212 -12.56 -6.75 -3.82
CA SER A 212 -12.34 -8.06 -3.20
C SER A 212 -12.86 -8.09 -1.77
N TYR A 213 -13.17 -9.30 -1.28
CA TYR A 213 -13.65 -9.47 0.09
C TYR A 213 -12.56 -9.11 1.12
N ILE A 214 -13.00 -8.71 2.31
CA ILE A 214 -12.15 -8.34 3.44
C ILE A 214 -12.26 -9.33 4.60
N ASP A 215 -11.33 -9.26 5.54
CA ASP A 215 -11.22 -10.16 6.69
C ASP A 215 -12.41 -10.11 7.65
N THR A 216 -13.16 -9.01 7.68
CA THR A 216 -14.37 -8.88 8.49
C THR A 216 -15.60 -9.57 7.89
N GLN A 217 -15.54 -10.00 6.62
CA GLN A 217 -16.64 -10.72 5.97
C GLN A 217 -16.65 -12.19 6.35
N ARG A 218 -17.84 -12.79 6.40
CA ARG A 218 -18.00 -14.19 6.78
C ARG A 218 -17.72 -15.11 5.60
N THR A 219 -17.11 -16.27 5.87
CA THR A 219 -16.91 -17.32 4.86
C THR A 219 -18.22 -18.03 4.52
N VAL A 220 -19.07 -18.22 5.53
CA VAL A 220 -20.43 -18.80 5.44
C VAL A 220 -21.45 -17.85 6.05
N ASP A 221 -22.73 -18.03 5.73
CA ASP A 221 -23.81 -17.20 6.26
C ASP A 221 -23.79 -17.19 7.81
N GLY A 222 -23.79 -16.00 8.40
CA GLY A 222 -23.70 -15.82 9.85
C GLY A 222 -24.17 -14.44 10.31
N PRO A 223 -24.26 -14.23 11.65
CA PRO A 223 -24.78 -12.99 12.20
C PRO A 223 -23.83 -11.80 11.93
N CYS A 224 -24.44 -10.66 11.57
CA CYS A 224 -23.81 -9.35 11.49
C CYS A 224 -24.75 -8.32 12.12
N GLU A 225 -24.29 -7.61 13.16
CA GLU A 225 -25.13 -6.76 14.00
C GLU A 225 -25.72 -5.55 13.25
N SER A 226 -24.91 -4.87 12.45
CA SER A 226 -25.25 -3.60 11.81
C SER A 226 -25.52 -3.71 10.31
N GLU A 227 -24.95 -4.71 9.63
CA GLU A 227 -24.96 -4.81 8.17
C GLU A 227 -25.38 -6.22 7.73
N TRP A 228 -26.69 -6.49 7.66
CA TRP A 228 -27.21 -7.86 7.45
C TRP A 228 -26.66 -8.53 6.18
N ARG A 229 -26.46 -7.75 5.11
CA ARG A 229 -25.90 -8.24 3.85
C ARG A 229 -24.46 -8.73 4.02
N MET A 230 -23.67 -8.10 4.88
CA MET A 230 -22.29 -8.48 5.18
C MET A 230 -22.18 -9.78 5.98
N GLY A 231 -23.29 -10.29 6.53
CA GLY A 231 -23.36 -11.61 7.15
C GLY A 231 -23.41 -12.75 6.14
N ARG A 232 -23.66 -12.48 4.85
CA ARG A 232 -23.70 -13.51 3.80
C ARG A 232 -22.30 -13.99 3.42
N GLY A 233 -22.20 -15.24 2.99
CA GLY A 233 -20.93 -15.87 2.60
C GLY A 233 -20.19 -15.10 1.49
N ALA A 234 -19.00 -14.58 1.81
CA ALA A 234 -18.20 -13.71 0.94
C ALA A 234 -17.79 -14.36 -0.38
N PHE A 235 -17.57 -15.67 -0.39
CA PHE A 235 -17.15 -16.42 -1.59
C PHE A 235 -18.31 -16.81 -2.51
N GLN A 236 -19.55 -16.56 -2.09
CA GLN A 236 -20.75 -17.08 -2.75
C GLN A 236 -21.68 -15.98 -3.26
N SER A 237 -21.37 -14.70 -2.99
CA SER A 237 -22.29 -13.60 -3.22
C SER A 237 -21.57 -12.34 -3.70
N ILE A 238 -22.29 -11.55 -4.51
CA ILE A 238 -21.98 -10.14 -4.72
C ILE A 238 -22.75 -9.38 -3.64
N ILE A 239 -22.04 -8.74 -2.73
CA ILE A 239 -22.60 -8.17 -1.51
C ILE A 239 -22.52 -6.64 -1.58
N PRO A 240 -23.63 -5.90 -1.70
CA PRO A 240 -23.60 -4.45 -1.56
C PRO A 240 -23.05 -4.07 -0.18
N MET A 241 -22.02 -3.22 -0.15
CA MET A 241 -21.34 -2.79 1.08
C MET A 241 -21.63 -1.32 1.41
N PRO A 242 -21.65 -0.95 2.70
CA PRO A 242 -21.78 0.44 3.10
C PRO A 242 -20.55 1.26 2.69
N CYS A 243 -20.76 2.42 2.07
CA CYS A 243 -19.67 3.30 1.63
C CYS A 243 -19.74 4.71 2.22
N ASN A 244 -20.61 4.95 3.21
CA ASN A 244 -20.81 6.27 3.79
C ASN A 244 -19.52 6.81 4.43
N SER A 245 -18.77 5.98 5.16
CA SER A 245 -17.50 6.39 5.77
C SER A 245 -16.45 6.74 4.71
N ILE A 246 -16.34 5.93 3.66
CA ILE A 246 -15.43 6.15 2.53
C ILE A 246 -15.77 7.50 1.85
N LEU A 247 -17.05 7.75 1.59
CA LEU A 247 -17.52 8.99 0.99
C LEU A 247 -17.16 10.20 1.87
N GLN A 248 -17.39 10.12 3.19
CA GLN A 248 -17.03 11.21 4.10
C GLN A 248 -15.52 11.46 4.11
N THR A 249 -14.68 10.42 4.17
CA THR A 249 -13.21 10.55 4.09
C THR A 249 -12.78 11.25 2.79
N VAL A 250 -13.32 10.84 1.64
CA VAL A 250 -13.03 11.46 0.34
C VAL A 250 -13.47 12.93 0.31
N LEU A 251 -14.64 13.25 0.86
CA LEU A 251 -15.15 14.62 0.93
C LEU A 251 -14.35 15.50 1.90
N GLN A 252 -13.78 14.93 2.96
CA GLN A 252 -12.84 15.65 3.82
C GLN A 252 -11.51 15.92 3.10
N ALA A 253 -11.00 14.94 2.35
CA ALA A 253 -9.77 15.10 1.56
C ALA A 253 -9.94 16.08 0.40
N ILE A 254 -11.13 16.12 -0.23
CA ILE A 254 -11.45 16.97 -1.38
C ILE A 254 -12.80 17.70 -1.16
N PRO A 255 -12.83 18.76 -0.32
CA PRO A 255 -14.08 19.44 0.05
C PRO A 255 -14.87 20.02 -1.11
N ARG A 256 -14.22 20.32 -2.25
CA ARG A 256 -14.85 20.86 -3.46
C ARG A 256 -15.79 19.88 -4.17
N LEU A 257 -15.77 18.60 -3.81
CA LEU A 257 -16.66 17.57 -4.35
C LEU A 257 -17.94 17.39 -3.52
N ARG A 258 -18.12 18.16 -2.44
CA ARG A 258 -19.34 18.11 -1.63
C ARG A 258 -20.56 18.46 -2.47
N GLY A 259 -21.58 17.60 -2.43
CA GLY A 259 -22.80 17.73 -3.23
C GLY A 259 -22.67 17.27 -4.68
N LYS A 260 -21.49 16.81 -5.11
CA LYS A 260 -21.22 16.39 -6.51
C LYS A 260 -20.96 14.89 -6.66
N LEU A 261 -20.80 14.16 -5.56
CA LEU A 261 -20.36 12.77 -5.55
C LEU A 261 -21.39 11.90 -4.85
N SER A 262 -21.77 10.80 -5.50
CA SER A 262 -22.50 9.68 -4.90
C SER A 262 -21.65 8.42 -4.99
N LEU A 263 -21.67 7.59 -3.96
CA LEU A 263 -20.83 6.39 -3.87
C LEU A 263 -21.64 5.18 -3.41
N THR A 264 -21.55 4.09 -4.18
CA THR A 264 -22.00 2.76 -3.81
C THR A 264 -20.85 1.76 -3.89
N GLY A 265 -21.00 0.59 -3.29
CA GLY A 265 -19.96 -0.42 -3.33
C GLY A 265 -20.50 -1.85 -3.31
N PHE A 266 -19.72 -2.75 -3.86
CA PHE A 266 -19.98 -4.18 -3.95
C PHE A 266 -18.71 -4.94 -3.55
N SER A 267 -18.86 -5.88 -2.62
CA SER A 267 -17.85 -6.90 -2.35
C SER A 267 -18.10 -8.09 -3.26
N VAL A 268 -17.06 -8.59 -3.91
CA VAL A 268 -17.11 -9.72 -4.85
C VAL A 268 -16.14 -10.84 -4.45
N PRO A 269 -16.37 -12.10 -4.89
CA PRO A 269 -15.54 -13.27 -4.57
C PRO A 269 -14.13 -13.30 -5.21
N THR A 270 -13.37 -12.21 -5.11
CA THR A 270 -11.97 -12.14 -5.56
C THR A 270 -11.04 -11.97 -4.36
N ALA A 271 -9.82 -12.52 -4.44
CA ALA A 271 -8.86 -12.42 -3.35
C ALA A 271 -8.16 -11.05 -3.29
N THR A 272 -7.90 -10.43 -4.44
CA THR A 272 -7.20 -9.15 -4.54
C THR A 272 -7.57 -8.43 -5.85
N GLY A 273 -7.24 -7.14 -5.92
CA GLY A 273 -7.62 -6.22 -6.98
C GLY A 273 -9.02 -5.66 -6.76
N SER A 274 -9.12 -4.33 -6.74
CA SER A 274 -10.38 -3.59 -6.64
C SER A 274 -10.46 -2.58 -7.77
N VAL A 275 -11.69 -2.19 -8.13
CA VAL A 275 -11.94 -1.25 -9.22
C VAL A 275 -12.96 -0.19 -8.79
N ALA A 276 -12.71 1.05 -9.17
CA ALA A 276 -13.66 2.15 -9.12
C ALA A 276 -14.21 2.41 -10.52
N ASP A 277 -15.54 2.37 -10.66
CA ASP A 277 -16.29 2.78 -11.84
C ASP A 277 -16.91 4.15 -11.54
N LEU A 278 -16.46 5.18 -12.25
CA LEU A 278 -16.92 6.55 -12.11
C LEU A 278 -17.66 6.98 -13.37
N THR A 279 -18.92 7.34 -13.23
CA THR A 279 -19.69 8.01 -14.28
C THR A 279 -19.75 9.49 -13.96
N CYS A 280 -19.06 10.33 -14.73
CA CYS A 280 -18.85 11.74 -14.42
C CYS A 280 -19.14 12.68 -15.60
N SER A 281 -19.67 13.85 -15.28
CA SER A 281 -19.77 15.00 -16.18
C SER A 281 -18.75 16.07 -15.79
N PHE A 282 -18.09 16.66 -16.79
CA PHE A 282 -17.06 17.69 -16.58
C PHE A 282 -17.56 19.08 -16.95
N SER A 283 -16.98 20.10 -16.31
CA SER A 283 -17.23 21.51 -16.61
C SER A 283 -16.47 21.92 -17.88
N ASN A 284 -15.25 21.42 -18.02
CA ASN A 284 -14.45 21.57 -19.23
C ASN A 284 -14.91 20.55 -20.28
N ASN A 285 -14.92 20.96 -21.55
CA ASN A 285 -15.22 20.04 -22.65
C ASN A 285 -14.04 19.09 -22.85
N VAL A 286 -14.29 17.79 -22.76
CA VAL A 286 -13.33 16.73 -23.07
C VAL A 286 -14.05 15.76 -24.00
N PRO A 287 -13.85 15.81 -25.33
CA PRO A 287 -14.69 15.11 -26.28
C PRO A 287 -14.44 13.60 -26.35
N SER A 288 -13.29 13.11 -25.86
CA SER A 288 -12.95 11.68 -25.93
C SER A 288 -12.05 11.22 -24.77
N VAL A 289 -12.04 9.90 -24.53
CA VAL A 289 -11.12 9.26 -23.57
C VAL A 289 -9.66 9.49 -23.93
N LYS A 290 -9.32 9.48 -25.23
CA LYS A 290 -7.95 9.75 -25.71
C LYS A 290 -7.48 11.15 -25.30
N GLU A 291 -8.36 12.14 -25.40
CA GLU A 291 -8.05 13.51 -24.97
C GLU A 291 -7.96 13.63 -23.45
N LEU A 292 -8.80 12.90 -22.70
CA LEU A 292 -8.69 12.80 -21.25
C LEU A 292 -7.31 12.24 -20.84
N VAL A 293 -6.89 11.12 -21.42
CA VAL A 293 -5.60 10.48 -21.14
C VAL A 293 -4.45 11.41 -21.50
N LYS A 294 -4.49 12.03 -22.69
CA LYS A 294 -3.48 12.99 -23.13
C LYS A 294 -3.37 14.15 -22.13
N ALA A 295 -4.50 14.74 -21.73
CA ALA A 295 -4.53 15.85 -20.79
C ALA A 295 -4.06 15.45 -19.38
N LEU A 296 -4.28 14.21 -18.93
CA LEU A 296 -3.73 13.72 -17.67
C LEU A 296 -2.20 13.55 -17.73
N LYS A 297 -1.67 13.01 -18.83
CA LYS A 297 -0.22 12.82 -19.04
C LYS A 297 0.53 14.14 -19.18
N GLU A 298 -0.02 15.08 -19.95
CA GLU A 298 0.59 16.39 -20.20
C GLU A 298 0.28 17.39 -19.07
N GLY A 299 -0.67 17.05 -18.19
CA GLY A 299 -1.16 17.91 -17.12
C GLY A 299 -0.15 18.09 -15.98
N ASN A 300 0.01 19.34 -15.54
CA ASN A 300 0.87 19.66 -14.40
C ASN A 300 0.36 19.05 -13.08
N VAL A 301 -0.91 18.67 -12.97
CA VAL A 301 -1.48 18.14 -11.72
C VAL A 301 -0.85 16.80 -11.36
N LEU A 302 -0.85 15.83 -12.27
CA LEU A 302 -0.24 14.52 -12.04
C LEU A 302 1.26 14.66 -11.80
N ARG A 303 1.94 15.40 -12.69
CA ARG A 303 3.38 15.68 -12.55
C ARG A 303 3.75 16.30 -11.20
N ASN A 304 2.94 17.21 -10.68
CA ASN A 304 3.18 17.80 -9.36
C ASN A 304 3.02 16.80 -8.21
N LEU A 305 2.03 15.90 -8.30
CA LEU A 305 1.88 14.82 -7.31
C LEU A 305 3.05 13.84 -7.40
N GLU A 306 3.47 13.47 -8.61
CA GLU A 306 4.62 12.59 -8.85
C GLU A 306 5.92 13.21 -8.35
N ASN A 307 6.21 14.47 -8.70
CA ASN A 307 7.40 15.18 -8.21
C ASN A 307 7.46 15.25 -6.68
N MET A 308 6.31 15.38 -6.02
CA MET A 308 6.26 15.38 -4.56
C MET A 308 6.44 13.98 -4.01
N HIS A 309 5.79 13.00 -4.63
CA HIS A 309 5.88 11.60 -4.26
C HIS A 309 7.30 11.03 -4.42
N GLU A 310 8.02 11.44 -5.47
CA GLU A 310 9.43 11.17 -5.70
C GLU A 310 10.31 11.59 -4.51
N LYS A 311 9.98 12.70 -3.84
CA LYS A 311 10.73 13.14 -2.65
C LYS A 311 10.66 12.18 -1.48
N CYS A 312 9.61 11.37 -1.43
CA CYS A 312 9.47 10.32 -0.44
C CYS A 312 10.10 9.01 -0.89
N GLN A 313 10.59 8.88 -2.14
CA GLN A 313 11.18 7.63 -2.63
C GLN A 313 12.65 7.47 -2.21
N PRO A 314 13.14 6.24 -2.02
CA PRO A 314 14.50 5.98 -1.54
C PRO A 314 15.61 6.69 -2.34
N GLY A 315 15.50 6.70 -3.67
CA GLY A 315 16.53 7.28 -4.55
C GLY A 315 16.69 8.80 -4.44
N TRP A 316 15.60 9.54 -4.22
CA TRP A 316 15.64 11.00 -4.11
C TRP A 316 16.24 11.45 -2.77
N LEU A 317 15.84 10.80 -1.68
CA LEU A 317 16.38 11.11 -0.34
C LEU A 317 17.89 10.87 -0.26
N LEU A 318 18.39 9.80 -0.90
CA LEU A 318 19.83 9.51 -0.99
C LEU A 318 20.59 10.60 -1.77
N GLN A 319 20.06 11.07 -2.90
CA GLN A 319 20.70 12.12 -3.72
C GLN A 319 20.76 13.48 -3.01
N TYR A 320 19.74 13.83 -2.22
CA TYR A 320 19.66 15.14 -1.58
C TYR A 320 20.41 15.23 -0.25
N TRP A 321 20.56 14.11 0.46
CA TRP A 321 21.21 14.07 1.77
C TRP A 321 22.65 13.56 1.72
N CYS A 322 23.05 12.80 0.69
CA CYS A 322 24.45 12.41 0.49
C CYS A 322 24.83 12.46 -1.00
N PRO A 323 25.04 13.68 -1.57
CA PRO A 323 25.38 13.84 -2.98
C PRO A 323 26.66 13.10 -3.38
N GLU A 324 27.61 12.97 -2.45
CA GLU A 324 28.95 12.41 -2.65
C GLU A 324 28.96 10.87 -2.77
N GLU A 325 28.01 10.17 -2.16
CA GLU A 325 27.93 8.70 -2.22
C GLU A 325 27.33 8.18 -3.54
N MET A 326 26.55 8.99 -4.27
CA MET A 326 25.94 8.57 -5.54
C MET A 326 26.96 8.39 -6.66
N ASP A 327 28.06 9.14 -6.67
CA ASP A 327 29.17 8.95 -7.62
C ASP A 327 30.09 7.78 -7.23
N GLY A 328 30.13 7.41 -5.95
CA GLY A 328 30.78 6.19 -5.46
C GLY A 328 29.99 4.92 -5.79
N LEU A 329 28.68 4.92 -5.59
CA LEU A 329 27.78 3.79 -5.87
C LEU A 329 27.73 3.43 -7.37
N LYS A 330 27.79 4.42 -8.27
CA LYS A 330 27.89 4.17 -9.73
C LYS A 330 29.15 3.40 -10.13
N LYS A 331 30.24 3.52 -9.37
CA LYS A 331 31.50 2.81 -9.63
C LYS A 331 31.53 1.39 -9.06
N HIS A 332 30.59 1.03 -8.18
CA HIS A 332 30.56 -0.26 -7.47
C HIS A 332 29.31 -1.10 -7.78
N LEU A 333 28.39 -0.60 -8.61
CA LEU A 333 27.37 -1.45 -9.22
C LEU A 333 28.07 -2.44 -10.16
N PRO A 334 27.87 -3.77 -9.98
CA PRO A 334 28.44 -4.75 -10.89
C PRO A 334 27.87 -4.50 -12.29
N LYS A 335 28.75 -4.35 -13.28
CA LYS A 335 28.35 -4.41 -14.69
C LYS A 335 27.86 -5.84 -14.94
N ILE A 336 26.55 -6.01 -15.08
CA ILE A 336 25.97 -7.31 -15.41
C ILE A 336 26.21 -7.53 -16.90
N GLU A 337 27.32 -8.19 -17.25
CA GLU A 337 27.45 -8.89 -18.52
C GLU A 337 26.82 -10.27 -18.37
N CYS A 338 25.56 -10.40 -18.78
CA CYS A 338 24.89 -11.69 -18.85
C CYS A 338 25.44 -12.48 -20.05
N THR A 339 26.49 -13.28 -19.86
CA THR A 339 26.75 -14.44 -20.72
C THR A 339 26.02 -15.66 -20.16
N VAL A 340 24.89 -16.02 -20.78
CA VAL A 340 24.20 -17.28 -20.49
C VAL A 340 25.02 -18.42 -21.10
N LYS A 341 25.65 -19.25 -20.25
CA LYS A 341 26.09 -20.58 -20.67
C LYS A 341 24.89 -21.51 -20.58
N THR A 342 24.39 -21.95 -21.73
CA THR A 342 23.36 -22.99 -21.81
C THR A 342 24.04 -24.36 -21.69
N ASP A 343 23.88 -25.03 -20.56
CA ASP A 343 24.18 -26.46 -20.48
C ASP A 343 23.07 -27.27 -21.21
N PRO A 344 23.42 -28.35 -21.92
CA PRO A 344 22.45 -29.13 -22.69
C PRO A 344 21.49 -29.88 -21.75
N LYS A 345 20.19 -29.75 -22.03
CA LYS A 345 19.10 -30.41 -21.29
C LYS A 345 19.20 -31.95 -21.42
N PRO A 346 18.90 -32.72 -20.36
CA PRO A 346 18.74 -34.17 -20.48
C PRO A 346 17.43 -34.49 -21.23
N GLU A 347 17.53 -35.34 -22.25
CA GLU A 347 16.40 -35.82 -23.05
C GLU A 347 15.54 -36.79 -22.23
N PHE A 348 14.28 -36.43 -21.98
CA PHE A 348 13.24 -37.34 -21.52
C PHE A 348 12.43 -37.80 -22.73
N HIS A 349 12.53 -39.08 -23.09
CA HIS A 349 11.69 -39.69 -24.11
C HIS A 349 10.31 -40.03 -23.52
N LEU A 350 9.27 -39.34 -24.01
CA LEU A 350 7.88 -39.77 -23.85
C LEU A 350 7.48 -40.65 -25.05
N PRO A 351 6.70 -41.72 -24.85
CA PRO A 351 6.28 -42.60 -25.94
C PRO A 351 5.28 -41.92 -26.86
N THR A 352 5.54 -42.03 -28.16
CA THR A 352 4.73 -41.51 -29.27
C THR A 352 3.46 -42.35 -29.47
N PHE A 353 2.29 -41.70 -29.42
CA PHE A 353 1.04 -42.24 -29.99
C PHE A 353 0.86 -41.72 -31.42
N SER A 354 0.43 -42.61 -32.32
CA SER A 354 0.21 -42.36 -33.74
C SER A 354 -0.96 -41.40 -33.99
N GLU A 355 -0.71 -40.32 -34.73
CA GLU A 355 -1.73 -39.40 -35.25
C GLU A 355 -2.20 -39.87 -36.64
N ASP A 356 -3.43 -40.36 -36.73
CA ASP A 356 -4.22 -40.33 -37.96
C ASP A 356 -5.35 -39.30 -37.75
N GLU A 357 -5.27 -38.20 -38.51
CA GLU A 357 -6.36 -37.38 -39.07
C GLU A 357 -5.93 -35.91 -39.23
N SER A 358 -5.79 -35.49 -40.49
CA SER A 358 -5.52 -34.10 -40.86
C SER A 358 -6.81 -33.27 -40.95
N PRO A 359 -6.80 -32.00 -40.52
CA PRO A 359 -7.38 -30.98 -41.39
C PRO A 359 -6.65 -29.61 -41.40
N ARG A 360 -6.35 -29.16 -42.63
CA ARG A 360 -6.33 -27.78 -43.16
C ARG A 360 -5.58 -26.69 -42.36
N GLN A 361 -4.37 -26.36 -42.85
CA GLN A 361 -3.59 -25.19 -42.45
C GLN A 361 -4.28 -23.87 -42.82
N LYS A 362 -4.60 -23.05 -41.81
CA LYS A 362 -4.71 -21.59 -41.93
C LYS A 362 -3.36 -20.98 -41.51
N PRO A 363 -2.91 -19.84 -42.09
CA PRO A 363 -1.62 -19.26 -41.75
C PRO A 363 -1.62 -18.81 -40.28
N ALA A 364 -0.72 -19.41 -39.49
CA ALA A 364 -0.55 -19.09 -38.09
C ALA A 364 -0.07 -17.64 -37.93
N ARG A 365 -0.85 -16.81 -37.23
CA ARG A 365 -0.32 -15.58 -36.63
C ARG A 365 0.85 -15.99 -35.75
N GLN A 366 2.04 -15.41 -35.97
CA GLN A 366 3.15 -15.51 -35.03
C GLN A 366 2.71 -14.96 -33.68
N MET A 367 2.27 -15.84 -32.79
CA MET A 367 2.18 -15.55 -31.37
C MET A 367 3.61 -15.46 -30.86
N VAL A 368 4.07 -14.24 -30.59
CA VAL A 368 5.25 -14.01 -29.76
C VAL A 368 4.95 -14.69 -28.42
N LYS A 369 5.58 -15.84 -28.16
CA LYS A 369 5.61 -16.45 -26.83
C LYS A 369 6.37 -15.51 -25.90
N LYS A 370 5.68 -14.51 -25.33
CA LYS A 370 6.11 -13.95 -24.05
C LYS A 370 5.73 -14.99 -23.01
N GLU A 371 6.73 -15.54 -22.34
CA GLU A 371 6.50 -16.34 -21.13
C GLU A 371 5.62 -15.51 -20.18
N PRO A 372 4.61 -16.11 -19.53
CA PRO A 372 3.83 -15.40 -18.52
C PRO A 372 4.79 -14.97 -17.41
N THR A 373 5.05 -13.67 -17.34
CA THR A 373 5.88 -13.09 -16.29
C THR A 373 5.18 -13.36 -14.96
N SER A 374 5.77 -14.25 -14.15
CA SER A 374 5.40 -14.36 -12.74
C SER A 374 5.45 -12.97 -12.09
N PRO A 375 4.56 -12.65 -11.14
CA PRO A 375 4.59 -11.37 -10.47
C PRO A 375 5.96 -11.20 -9.80
N ARG A 376 6.79 -10.33 -10.37
CA ARG A 376 8.12 -10.03 -9.86
C ARG A 376 7.95 -9.31 -8.52
N PHE A 377 8.54 -9.87 -7.47
CA PHE A 377 8.46 -9.31 -6.13
C PHE A 377 9.23 -7.99 -6.00
N PHE A 378 8.71 -7.14 -5.10
CA PHE A 378 9.19 -5.86 -4.58
C PHE A 378 10.66 -5.45 -4.81
N ALA A 379 11.61 -6.35 -4.59
CA ALA A 379 13.02 -6.01 -4.60
C ALA A 379 13.61 -5.76 -6.00
N GLU A 380 12.99 -6.29 -7.06
CA GLU A 380 13.48 -6.11 -8.44
C GLU A 380 12.85 -4.90 -9.14
N GLN A 381 11.55 -4.64 -8.98
CA GLN A 381 10.89 -3.48 -9.59
C GLN A 381 11.26 -2.14 -8.92
N ALA A 382 11.48 -2.13 -7.61
CA ALA A 382 11.83 -0.90 -6.88
C ALA A 382 13.24 -0.36 -7.18
N LYS A 383 14.06 -1.08 -7.96
CA LYS A 383 15.44 -0.67 -8.25
C LYS A 383 15.58 0.37 -9.36
N GLU A 384 14.59 0.53 -10.24
CA GLU A 384 14.80 1.31 -11.47
C GLU A 384 13.89 2.55 -11.63
N ARG A 385 12.72 2.61 -11.00
CA ARG A 385 11.82 3.79 -11.08
C ARG A 385 11.06 4.07 -9.78
N PRO A 386 10.80 5.36 -9.46
CA PRO A 386 9.89 5.73 -8.38
C PRO A 386 8.49 5.16 -8.64
N THR A 387 7.80 4.74 -7.58
CA THR A 387 6.43 4.22 -7.70
C THR A 387 5.50 5.33 -8.17
N PRO A 388 4.76 5.20 -9.28
CA PRO A 388 3.94 6.31 -9.77
C PRO A 388 2.71 6.55 -8.88
N VAL A 389 2.15 7.76 -8.93
CA VAL A 389 0.88 8.06 -8.24
C VAL A 389 -0.29 7.45 -9.02
N LEU A 390 -0.32 7.66 -10.33
CA LEU A 390 -1.29 7.10 -11.27
C LEU A 390 -0.53 6.34 -12.35
N GLU A 391 -0.93 5.11 -12.62
CA GLU A 391 -0.54 4.39 -13.84
C GLU A 391 -1.67 4.47 -14.88
N ILE A 392 -1.36 4.43 -16.17
CA ILE A 392 -2.37 4.46 -17.23
C ILE A 392 -2.15 3.25 -18.15
N TRP A 393 -3.16 2.40 -18.24
CA TRP A 393 -3.18 1.26 -19.14
C TRP A 393 -3.99 1.59 -20.39
N GLU A 394 -3.33 1.53 -21.55
CA GLU A 394 -3.94 1.74 -22.87
C GLU A 394 -3.94 0.46 -23.72
N GLU A 395 -3.37 -0.63 -23.21
CA GLU A 395 -3.17 -1.87 -23.93
C GLU A 395 -4.25 -2.91 -23.57
N ASP A 396 -4.75 -3.64 -24.57
CA ASP A 396 -5.84 -4.62 -24.42
C ASP A 396 -5.49 -5.88 -23.60
N HIS A 397 -4.20 -6.11 -23.30
CA HIS A 397 -3.76 -7.34 -22.63
C HIS A 397 -3.65 -7.22 -21.11
N LEU A 398 -3.99 -6.05 -20.56
CA LEU A 398 -4.15 -5.78 -19.14
C LEU A 398 -5.61 -5.44 -18.87
N GLY A 399 -6.02 -5.45 -17.59
CA GLY A 399 -7.34 -4.97 -17.18
C GLY A 399 -8.18 -6.00 -16.43
N VAL A 400 -7.56 -7.03 -15.87
CA VAL A 400 -8.22 -7.91 -14.89
C VAL A 400 -7.62 -7.75 -13.50
N SER A 401 -8.40 -8.09 -12.47
CA SER A 401 -8.00 -7.86 -11.07
C SER A 401 -6.69 -8.55 -10.66
N ALA A 402 -6.33 -9.63 -11.34
CA ALA A 402 -5.08 -10.36 -11.09
C ALA A 402 -3.83 -9.57 -11.53
N ASP A 403 -3.93 -8.73 -12.57
CA ASP A 403 -2.82 -7.93 -13.10
C ASP A 403 -2.44 -6.80 -12.14
N VAL A 404 -3.42 -6.36 -11.34
CA VAL A 404 -3.29 -5.26 -10.38
C VAL A 404 -2.57 -5.71 -9.11
N LYS A 405 -2.45 -7.02 -8.89
CA LYS A 405 -1.87 -7.58 -7.67
C LYS A 405 -0.43 -7.09 -7.45
N ALA A 406 -0.18 -6.60 -6.24
CA ALA A 406 1.07 -5.99 -5.81
C ALA A 406 1.43 -4.69 -6.54
N ALA A 407 0.50 -4.08 -7.28
CA ALA A 407 0.72 -2.79 -7.90
C ALA A 407 1.07 -1.73 -6.82
N PRO A 408 2.20 -1.01 -6.97
CA PRO A 408 2.64 -0.05 -5.97
C PRO A 408 2.03 1.35 -6.14
N CYS A 409 1.35 1.59 -7.27
CA CYS A 409 0.68 2.84 -7.58
C CYS A 409 -0.66 2.95 -6.85
N MET A 410 -1.12 4.17 -6.60
CA MET A 410 -2.35 4.41 -5.82
C MET A 410 -3.61 4.13 -6.62
N ALA A 411 -3.52 4.31 -7.94
CA ALA A 411 -4.59 4.10 -8.89
C ALA A 411 -3.99 3.75 -10.25
N ILE A 412 -4.75 2.99 -11.03
CA ILE A 412 -4.43 2.60 -12.40
C ILE A 412 -5.64 2.97 -13.25
N LEU A 413 -5.51 3.97 -14.12
CA LEU A 413 -6.54 4.32 -15.09
C LEU A 413 -6.52 3.30 -16.23
N ASP A 414 -7.59 2.52 -16.35
CA ASP A 414 -7.79 1.60 -17.48
C ASP A 414 -8.48 2.36 -18.61
N ALA A 415 -7.67 2.99 -19.47
CA ALA A 415 -8.15 3.82 -20.56
C ALA A 415 -8.92 2.99 -21.61
N ASN A 416 -8.60 1.71 -21.74
CA ASN A 416 -9.28 0.83 -22.68
C ASN A 416 -10.72 0.50 -22.23
N SER A 417 -10.93 0.35 -20.92
CA SER A 417 -12.26 0.14 -20.34
C SER A 417 -13.05 1.43 -20.11
N CYS A 418 -12.44 2.60 -20.31
CA CYS A 418 -13.13 3.89 -20.22
C CYS A 418 -14.02 4.14 -21.44
N LEU A 419 -15.18 4.76 -21.23
CA LEU A 419 -16.13 5.08 -22.29
C LEU A 419 -16.52 6.56 -22.22
N ALA A 420 -16.86 7.14 -23.36
CA ALA A 420 -17.44 8.48 -23.45
C ALA A 420 -18.73 8.41 -24.28
N VAL A 421 -19.79 9.05 -23.78
CA VAL A 421 -21.00 9.35 -24.56
C VAL A 421 -20.66 10.45 -25.56
N ASP A 422 -21.38 10.52 -26.69
CA ASP A 422 -21.18 11.49 -27.76
C ASP A 422 -20.78 12.89 -27.27
N ASN A 423 -19.75 13.43 -27.92
CA ASN A 423 -19.10 14.71 -27.61
C ASN A 423 -18.56 14.84 -26.17
N GLY A 424 -18.39 13.73 -25.43
CA GLY A 424 -17.83 13.74 -24.09
C GLY A 424 -18.74 14.32 -23.01
N SER A 425 -20.04 14.42 -23.31
CA SER A 425 -21.05 14.95 -22.40
C SER A 425 -21.12 14.19 -21.07
N LEU A 426 -20.81 12.89 -21.10
CA LEU A 426 -20.71 12.00 -19.96
C LEU A 426 -19.58 10.99 -20.19
N MET A 427 -18.75 10.75 -19.18
CA MET A 427 -17.67 9.77 -19.24
C MET A 427 -17.81 8.70 -18.18
N LYS A 428 -17.49 7.46 -18.55
CA LYS A 428 -17.26 6.34 -17.66
C LYS A 428 -15.77 6.12 -17.54
N ILE A 429 -15.24 6.28 -16.33
CA ILE A 429 -13.83 6.13 -15.99
C ILE A 429 -13.66 4.88 -15.13
N ILE A 430 -12.77 3.98 -15.56
CA ILE A 430 -12.44 2.76 -14.84
C ILE A 430 -11.05 2.89 -14.24
N SER A 431 -10.95 2.71 -12.92
CA SER A 431 -9.69 2.83 -12.19
C SER A 431 -9.47 1.64 -11.28
N TRP A 432 -8.44 0.83 -11.55
CA TRP A 432 -8.01 -0.27 -10.70
C TRP A 432 -7.08 0.19 -9.58
N TYR A 433 -6.96 -0.62 -8.52
CA TYR A 433 -5.96 -0.47 -7.46
C TYR A 433 -5.81 -1.76 -6.65
N ASP A 434 -4.60 -2.00 -6.13
CA ASP A 434 -4.38 -3.00 -5.08
C ASP A 434 -4.63 -2.34 -3.73
N LYS A 435 -5.71 -2.75 -3.05
CA LYS A 435 -6.13 -2.17 -1.77
C LYS A 435 -5.17 -2.45 -0.61
N ASP A 436 -4.31 -3.45 -0.71
CA ASP A 436 -3.43 -3.83 0.39
C ASP A 436 -2.03 -3.24 0.15
N MET A 437 -1.47 -3.47 -1.03
CA MET A 437 -0.09 -3.12 -1.33
C MET A 437 0.14 -1.61 -1.46
N SER A 438 -0.62 -0.96 -2.34
CA SER A 438 -0.49 0.48 -2.57
C SER A 438 -0.72 1.26 -1.27
N TYR A 439 -1.70 0.83 -0.48
CA TYR A 439 -2.05 1.45 0.78
C TYR A 439 -0.90 1.35 1.80
N CYS A 440 -0.30 0.17 1.98
CA CYS A 440 0.85 0.00 2.88
C CYS A 440 2.03 0.92 2.50
N LEU A 441 2.31 1.04 1.20
CA LEU A 441 3.34 1.95 0.70
C LEU A 441 3.02 3.41 1.03
N ARG A 442 1.77 3.84 0.80
CA ARG A 442 1.33 5.21 1.09
C ARG A 442 1.32 5.53 2.59
N ILE A 443 1.04 4.57 3.47
CA ILE A 443 1.23 4.77 4.93
C ILE A 443 2.69 5.09 5.25
N MET A 444 3.65 4.39 4.64
CA MET A 444 5.06 4.70 4.83
C MET A 444 5.44 6.06 4.25
N ASP A 445 4.96 6.40 3.05
CA ASP A 445 5.19 7.72 2.44
C ASP A 445 4.64 8.86 3.33
N THR A 446 3.49 8.63 3.95
CA THR A 446 2.87 9.54 4.93
C THR A 446 3.81 9.81 6.11
N ILE A 447 4.47 8.79 6.66
CA ILE A 447 5.45 8.94 7.75
C ILE A 447 6.66 9.75 7.28
N VAL A 448 7.20 9.44 6.10
CA VAL A 448 8.33 10.19 5.53
C VAL A 448 7.96 11.67 5.36
N PHE A 449 6.78 11.95 4.82
CA PHE A 449 6.28 13.32 4.66
C PHE A 449 6.11 14.05 5.99
N MET A 450 5.43 13.45 6.97
CA MET A 450 5.24 14.04 8.30
C MET A 450 6.58 14.35 8.96
N ARG A 451 7.53 13.42 8.87
CA ARG A 451 8.88 13.59 9.40
C ARG A 451 9.61 14.74 8.71
N HIS A 452 9.53 14.85 7.39
CA HIS A 452 10.12 15.96 6.67
C HIS A 452 9.58 17.32 7.17
N ILE A 453 8.26 17.45 7.32
CA ILE A 453 7.62 18.68 7.82
C ILE A 453 7.97 18.99 9.28
N ASP A 454 8.08 17.99 10.14
CA ASP A 454 8.40 18.19 11.56
C ASP A 454 9.87 18.62 11.76
N HIS A 455 10.77 18.24 10.84
CA HIS A 455 12.21 18.55 10.90
C HIS A 455 12.67 19.71 10.00
N SER A 456 11.84 20.15 9.04
CA SER A 456 11.98 21.45 8.36
C SER A 456 11.57 22.61 9.27
#